data_AF-A0A8S0ZJY6-F1
#
_entry.id   AF-A0A8S0ZJY6-F1
#
_cell.length_a   1.000
_cell.length_b   1.000
_cell.length_c   1.000
_cell.angle_alpha   90.00
_cell.angle_beta   90.00
_cell.angle_gamma   90.00
#
_symmetry.space_group_name_H-M   'P 1'
#
loop_
_entity.id
_entity.type
_entity.pdbx_description
1 polymer ?
#
loop_
_entity_poly.entity_id
_entity_poly.type
_entity_poly.pdbx_seq_one_letter_code
_entity_poly.pdbx_strand_id
1 'polypeptide(L)'
;MKLLLVLCFFAFATFCFAYPQQHLRGCIYIEGKCFEECEEGTHDYTPGCGPITPEATCDEPHPKTGDGEVCDYSSCYCDSPTVRETVSGKCVRLDECPKKLPKQE
;
A
#
# COMPACT_ATOMS: atom_id res chain seq x y z
N MET A 1 39.49 10.75 26.79
CA MET A 1 38.16 11.38 26.97
C MET A 1 37.61 12.04 25.71
N LYS A 2 38.35 12.88 24.98
CA LYS A 2 37.85 13.55 23.76
C LYS A 2 37.40 12.59 22.65
N LEU A 3 38.15 11.52 22.41
CA LEU A 3 37.82 10.50 21.39
C LEU A 3 36.51 9.73 21.71
N LEU A 4 36.28 9.46 23.00
CA LEU A 4 35.07 8.79 23.49
C LEU A 4 33.83 9.66 23.28
N LEU A 5 33.93 10.97 23.52
CA LEU A 5 32.83 11.91 23.28
C LEU A 5 32.48 12.00 21.78
N VAL A 6 33.49 11.98 20.90
CA VAL A 6 33.26 12.00 19.45
C VAL A 6 32.56 10.72 18.98
N LEU A 7 32.99 9.55 19.44
CA LEU A 7 32.36 8.27 19.09
C LEU A 7 30.91 8.17 19.60
N CYS A 8 30.64 8.66 20.82
CA CYS A 8 29.27 8.74 21.33
C CYS A 8 28.38 9.66 20.51
N PHE A 9 28.90 10.80 20.04
CA PHE A 9 28.15 11.73 19.21
C PHE A 9 27.82 11.13 17.84
N PHE A 10 28.76 10.41 17.22
CA PHE A 10 28.52 9.70 15.97
C PHE A 10 27.50 8.55 16.14
N ALA A 11 27.59 7.77 17.22
CA ALA A 11 26.64 6.71 17.51
C ALA A 11 25.21 7.26 17.74
N PHE A 12 25.10 8.38 18.46
CA PHE A 12 23.81 9.03 18.71
C PHE A 12 23.21 9.61 17.43
N ALA A 13 24.04 10.23 16.58
CA ALA A 13 23.60 10.73 15.28
C ALA A 13 23.08 9.59 14.39
N THR A 14 23.79 8.47 14.29
CA THR A 14 23.32 7.31 13.51
C THR A 14 22.02 6.71 14.04
N PHE A 15 21.80 6.75 15.36
CA PHE A 15 20.56 6.29 15.97
C PHE A 15 19.37 7.22 15.65
N CYS A 16 19.60 8.53 15.59
CA CYS A 16 18.56 9.49 15.17
C CYS A 16 18.18 9.37 13.69
N PHE A 17 19.13 9.01 12.81
CA PHE A 17 18.84 8.77 11.38
C PHE A 17 18.23 7.39 11.11
N ALA A 18 18.23 6.48 12.08
CA ALA A 18 17.62 5.16 11.98
C ALA A 18 16.12 5.15 12.33
N TYR A 19 15.47 6.30 12.48
CA TYR A 19 14.01 6.36 12.46
C TYR A 19 13.56 6.12 11.00
N PRO A 20 13.00 4.94 10.67
CA PRO A 20 12.47 4.72 9.34
C PRO A 20 11.40 5.80 9.08
N GLN A 21 11.45 6.41 7.91
CA GLN A 21 10.45 7.36 7.46
C GLN A 21 9.06 6.73 7.63
N GLN A 22 8.26 7.33 8.50
CA GLN A 22 6.93 6.87 8.86
C GLN A 22 6.07 6.82 7.58
N HIS A 23 5.61 5.61 7.24
CA HIS A 23 4.54 5.32 6.28
C HIS A 23 4.66 5.99 4.90
N LEU A 24 5.80 5.87 4.22
CA LEU A 24 5.94 6.36 2.83
C LEU A 24 4.91 5.76 1.86
N ARG A 25 4.37 4.57 2.21
CA ARG A 25 3.39 3.78 1.46
C ARG A 25 1.96 3.90 2.03
N GLY A 26 1.79 4.68 3.10
CA GLY A 26 0.52 4.73 3.83
C GLY A 26 0.26 3.52 4.72
N CYS A 27 -0.94 3.47 5.29
CA CYS A 27 -1.35 2.49 6.29
C CYS A 27 -2.85 2.18 6.21
N ILE A 28 -3.23 0.98 6.63
CA ILE A 28 -4.63 0.62 6.92
C ILE A 28 -5.00 1.20 8.27
N TYR A 29 -6.05 2.02 8.30
CA TYR A 29 -6.53 2.68 9.51
C TYR A 29 -7.74 1.95 10.10
N ILE A 30 -7.72 1.76 11.41
CA ILE A 30 -8.87 1.30 12.20
C ILE A 30 -9.10 2.34 13.30
N GLU A 31 -10.30 2.95 13.34
CA GLU A 31 -10.65 4.03 14.28
C GLU A 31 -9.63 5.19 14.30
N GLY A 32 -9.11 5.56 13.13
CA GLY A 32 -8.12 6.64 12.98
C GLY A 32 -6.71 6.31 13.46
N LYS A 33 -6.45 5.06 13.87
CA LYS A 33 -5.11 4.57 14.20
C LYS A 33 -4.57 3.70 13.09
N CYS A 34 -3.32 3.94 12.71
CA CYS A 34 -2.60 3.06 11.80
C CYS A 34 -2.48 1.68 12.45
N PHE A 35 -3.10 0.68 11.82
CA PHE A 35 -3.10 -0.71 12.28
C PHE A 35 -2.00 -1.51 11.59
N GLU A 36 -1.85 -1.33 10.27
CA GLU A 36 -0.92 -2.11 9.44
C GLU A 36 -0.39 -1.27 8.28
N GLU A 37 0.94 -1.24 8.11
CA GLU A 37 1.56 -0.55 6.98
C GLU A 37 1.22 -1.24 5.66
N CYS A 38 1.05 -0.45 4.60
CA CYS A 38 0.84 -1.02 3.28
C CYS A 38 2.07 -1.76 2.75
N GLU A 39 1.82 -2.90 2.10
CA GLU A 39 2.83 -3.77 1.51
C GLU A 39 3.66 -3.03 0.44
N GLU A 40 4.84 -3.57 0.11
CA GLU A 40 5.67 -2.96 -0.93
C GLU A 40 4.96 -2.96 -2.29
N GLY A 41 5.02 -1.83 -2.99
CA GLY A 41 4.32 -1.66 -4.28
C GLY A 41 2.83 -1.34 -4.14
N THR A 42 2.40 -0.96 -2.93
CA THR A 42 1.04 -0.46 -2.67
C THR A 42 1.08 0.90 -1.97
N HIS A 43 -0.03 1.63 -2.07
CA HIS A 43 -0.30 2.88 -1.37
C HIS A 43 -1.63 2.78 -0.60
N ASP A 44 -1.83 3.63 0.40
CA ASP A 44 -3.11 3.70 1.09
C ASP A 44 -4.18 4.37 0.22
N TYR A 45 -5.37 3.77 0.24
CA TYR A 45 -6.57 4.33 -0.35
C TYR A 45 -7.60 4.58 0.75
N THR A 46 -7.77 5.87 1.07
CA THR A 46 -8.61 6.37 2.16
C THR A 46 -9.45 7.56 1.69
N PRO A 47 -10.50 7.34 0.87
CA PRO A 47 -11.28 8.42 0.26
C PRO A 47 -12.15 9.22 1.26
N GLY A 48 -12.18 8.83 2.54
CA GLY A 48 -13.04 9.44 3.56
C GLY A 48 -14.48 8.91 3.47
N CYS A 49 -15.46 9.81 3.54
CA CYS A 49 -16.86 9.52 3.26
C CYS A 49 -17.17 9.89 1.81
N GLY A 50 -17.40 8.90 0.97
CA GLY A 50 -17.67 9.15 -0.44
C GLY A 50 -17.81 7.89 -1.28
N PRO A 51 -18.08 8.06 -2.59
CA PRO A 51 -17.97 6.98 -3.56
C PRO A 51 -16.58 6.35 -3.57
N ILE A 52 -16.53 5.02 -3.59
CA ILE A 52 -15.28 4.27 -3.67
C ILE A 52 -15.07 3.76 -5.09
N THR A 53 -13.83 3.79 -5.55
CA THR A 53 -13.40 3.09 -6.76
C THR A 53 -12.73 1.80 -6.31
N PRO A 54 -13.24 0.62 -6.68
CA PRO A 54 -12.57 -0.63 -6.39
C PRO A 54 -11.16 -0.65 -6.96
N GLU A 55 -10.29 -1.47 -6.38
CA GLU A 55 -8.96 -1.65 -6.89
C GLU A 55 -8.95 -2.30 -8.29
N ALA A 56 -8.01 -1.88 -9.14
CA ALA A 56 -7.77 -2.54 -10.42
C ALA A 56 -7.18 -3.95 -10.23
N THR A 57 -7.79 -4.93 -10.89
CA THR A 57 -7.36 -6.32 -10.85
C THR A 57 -7.02 -6.83 -12.24
N CYS A 58 -6.37 -8.00 -12.33
CA CYS A 58 -6.21 -8.70 -13.61
C CYS A 58 -7.55 -9.03 -14.29
N ASP A 59 -8.62 -9.18 -13.51
CA ASP A 59 -9.96 -9.49 -14.01
C ASP A 59 -10.73 -8.25 -14.48
N GLU A 60 -10.56 -7.13 -13.77
CA GLU A 60 -11.16 -5.84 -14.03
C GLU A 60 -10.09 -4.74 -13.88
N PRO A 61 -9.32 -4.46 -14.94
CA PRO A 61 -8.21 -3.50 -14.87
C PRO A 61 -8.67 -2.04 -14.88
N HIS A 62 -9.93 -1.77 -15.24
CA HIS A 62 -10.49 -0.41 -15.28
C HIS A 62 -11.79 -0.34 -14.46
N PRO A 63 -11.69 -0.55 -13.13
CA PRO A 63 -12.86 -0.54 -12.26
C PRO A 63 -13.54 0.83 -12.30
N LYS A 64 -14.87 0.80 -12.21
CA LYS A 64 -15.69 2.01 -12.14
C LYS A 64 -15.94 2.38 -10.69
N THR A 65 -15.93 3.67 -10.41
CA THR A 65 -16.40 4.21 -9.13
C THR A 65 -17.85 3.79 -8.90
N GLY A 66 -18.13 3.27 -7.70
CA GLY A 66 -19.49 2.91 -7.30
C GLY A 66 -20.36 4.15 -7.05
N ASP A 67 -21.68 3.96 -7.05
CA ASP A 67 -22.64 5.05 -6.84
C ASP A 67 -22.98 5.30 -5.36
N GLY A 68 -22.56 4.39 -4.47
CA GLY A 68 -22.86 4.44 -3.04
C GLY A 68 -21.78 5.16 -2.23
N GLU A 69 -22.20 5.82 -1.14
CA GLU A 69 -21.31 6.47 -0.19
C GLU A 69 -20.83 5.46 0.87
N VAL A 70 -19.52 5.35 1.03
CA VAL A 70 -18.88 4.52 2.06
C VAL A 70 -18.01 5.44 2.92
N CYS A 71 -18.16 5.32 4.24
CA CYS A 71 -17.33 6.01 5.23
C CYS A 71 -16.36 5.02 5.89
N ASP A 72 -15.27 5.56 6.44
CA ASP A 72 -14.24 4.81 7.17
C ASP A 72 -13.63 3.65 6.36
N TYR A 73 -13.60 3.79 5.04
CA TYR A 73 -12.93 2.84 4.16
C TYR A 73 -11.43 3.12 4.12
N SER A 74 -10.64 2.09 4.43
CA SER A 74 -9.19 2.12 4.34
C SER A 74 -8.69 0.77 3.82
N SER A 75 -7.84 0.81 2.80
CA SER A 75 -7.23 -0.38 2.20
C SER A 75 -5.94 0.01 1.49
N CYS A 76 -5.06 -0.97 1.22
CA CYS A 76 -3.85 -0.74 0.45
C CYS A 76 -4.10 -1.13 -1.00
N TYR A 77 -3.90 -0.24 -1.95
CA TYR A 77 -4.07 -0.47 -3.40
C TYR A 77 -2.71 -0.55 -4.11
N CYS A 78 -2.61 -1.37 -5.13
CA CYS A 78 -1.43 -1.47 -5.99
C CYS A 78 -1.08 -0.12 -6.63
N ASP A 79 0.22 0.18 -6.67
CA ASP A 79 0.71 1.39 -7.31
C ASP A 79 0.49 1.35 -8.83
N SER A 80 0.08 2.47 -9.40
CA SER A 80 0.00 2.60 -10.86
C SER A 80 1.40 2.43 -11.48
N PRO A 81 1.56 1.66 -12.58
CA PRO A 81 0.53 1.11 -13.47
C PRO A 81 0.23 -0.39 -13.26
N THR A 82 0.36 -0.90 -12.03
CA THR A 82 0.15 -2.33 -11.72
C THR A 82 -1.30 -2.64 -11.33
N VAL A 83 -1.66 -3.92 -11.40
CA VAL A 83 -2.98 -4.44 -11.02
C VAL A 83 -2.82 -5.62 -10.07
N ARG A 84 -3.82 -5.85 -9.21
CA ARG A 84 -3.83 -6.98 -8.28
C ARG A 84 -4.15 -8.29 -9.01
N GLU A 85 -3.26 -9.27 -8.91
CA GLU A 85 -3.59 -10.65 -9.25
C GLU A 85 -4.33 -11.29 -8.06
N THR A 86 -5.60 -11.62 -8.24
CA THR A 86 -6.50 -12.07 -7.15
C THR A 86 -6.08 -13.40 -6.50
N VAL A 87 -5.36 -14.26 -7.22
CA VAL A 87 -4.93 -15.57 -6.71
C VAL A 87 -3.66 -15.47 -5.88
N SER A 88 -2.67 -14.70 -6.32
CA SER A 88 -1.40 -14.55 -5.59
C SER A 88 -1.42 -13.40 -4.58
N GLY A 89 -2.36 -12.47 -4.71
CA GLY A 89 -2.42 -11.22 -3.94
C GLY A 89 -1.40 -10.17 -4.38
N LYS A 90 -0.56 -10.47 -5.38
CA LYS A 90 0.55 -9.59 -5.78
C LYS A 90 0.10 -8.51 -6.76
N CYS A 91 0.75 -7.37 -6.67
CA CYS A 91 0.70 -6.34 -7.70
C CYS A 91 1.61 -6.72 -8.86
N VAL A 92 1.02 -6.92 -10.03
CA VAL A 92 1.72 -7.33 -11.25
C VAL A 92 1.38 -6.36 -12.38
N ARG A 93 2.19 -6.36 -13.44
CA ARG A 93 1.78 -5.60 -14.63
C ARG A 93 0.64 -6.31 -15.34
N LEU A 94 -0.19 -5.54 -16.06
CA LEU A 94 -1.34 -6.10 -16.78
C LEU A 94 -0.93 -7.17 -17.83
N ASP A 95 0.27 -7.04 -18.42
CA ASP A 95 0.83 -8.02 -19.37
C ASP A 95 1.34 -9.32 -18.72
N GLU A 96 1.50 -9.33 -17.40
CA GLU A 96 1.92 -10.47 -16.59
C GLU A 96 0.72 -11.23 -16.00
N CYS A 97 -0.50 -10.70 -16.14
CA CYS A 97 -1.71 -11.35 -15.66
C CYS A 97 -1.89 -12.75 -16.27
N PRO A 98 -2.37 -13.73 -15.48
CA PRO A 98 -2.61 -15.07 -15.97
C PRO A 98 -3.64 -15.02 -17.10
N LYS A 99 -3.26 -15.57 -18.26
CA LYS A 99 -4.18 -15.71 -19.39
C LYS A 99 -5.31 -16.63 -18.95
N LYS A 100 -6.53 -16.10 -18.87
CA LYS A 100 -7.73 -16.90 -18.56
C LYS A 100 -7.78 -18.07 -19.53
N LEU A 101 -7.56 -19.28 -19.03
CA LEU A 101 -7.98 -20.48 -19.74
C LEU A 101 -9.52 -20.43 -19.75
N PRO A 102 -10.18 -20.72 -20.90
CA PRO A 102 -11.64 -20.72 -20.94
C PRO A 102 -12.15 -21.67 -19.86
N LYS A 103 -12.99 -21.16 -18.95
CA LYS A 103 -13.75 -22.01 -18.03
C LYS A 103 -14.59 -22.95 -18.90
N GLN A 104 -14.28 -24.23 -18.89
CA GLN A 104 -15.23 -25.24 -19.32
C GLN A 104 -16.33 -25.26 -18.25
N GLU A 105 -17.51 -24.75 -18.62
CA GLU A 105 -18.77 -24.92 -17.89
C GLU A 105 -19.18 -26.40 -17.81
#